data_AF-A0A8T0DAI8-F1
#
_entry.id   AF-A0A8T0DAI8-F1
#
_cell.length_a   1.000
_cell.length_b   1.000
_cell.length_c   1.000
_cell.angle_alpha   90.00
_cell.angle_beta   90.00
_cell.angle_gamma   90.00
#
_symmetry.space_group_name_H-M   'P 1'
#
loop_
_entity.id
_entity.type
_entity.pdbx_description
1 polymer ?
#
loop_
_entity_poly.entity_id
_entity_poly.type
_entity_poly.pdbx_seq_one_letter_code
_entity_poly.pdbx_strand_id
1 'polypeptide(L)'
;MIPRLWNFAASGTSKQWCRSALFVSSPLLLTVRGYFRPDPGTLEQRLFRAVTKPVISPVTLSPADRRIRREQEKAIRAENNPYRRFLVDRAREDFFGKASGRLLLVLQPLYHTKRELTAVRNKLFTKNLVFRGFPVPILREAAAGTRWQLFSDYFLQTSGPNLYLFGDANPTQCQHALRIIQTVPFLLLLGGVVEYRILTANQLQKYAKLSIDGDLEGAQTQLIGTLENSFRQLQNTLTRHQTDLVFGLRQLTLANETN
;
A
#
# COMPACT_ATOMS: atom_id res chain seq x y z
N MET A 1 22.48 4.78 29.22
CA MET A 1 22.02 3.42 28.87
C MET A 1 22.07 3.30 27.35
N ILE A 2 23.08 2.55 26.86
CA ILE A 2 23.22 1.94 25.51
C ILE A 2 23.34 2.91 24.28
N PRO A 3 23.95 2.47 23.15
CA PRO A 3 25.15 3.10 22.56
C PRO A 3 25.03 3.23 21.02
N ARG A 4 26.18 3.22 20.33
CA ARG A 4 26.44 2.72 18.93
C ARG A 4 27.11 3.75 18.02
N LEU A 5 28.44 3.76 18.16
CA LEU A 5 29.38 3.81 17.05
C LEU A 5 29.06 2.71 16.02
N TRP A 6 28.73 3.09 14.79
CA TRP A 6 28.86 2.23 13.61
C TRP A 6 29.64 3.02 12.54
N ASN A 7 30.94 2.73 12.44
CA ASN A 7 31.75 3.12 11.31
C ASN A 7 31.55 2.08 10.20
N PHE A 8 31.04 2.53 9.06
CA PHE A 8 30.95 1.75 7.84
C PHE A 8 32.21 1.98 7.00
N ALA A 9 32.78 0.87 6.56
CA ALA A 9 33.95 0.78 5.70
C ALA A 9 33.70 1.37 4.30
N ALA A 10 34.75 1.92 3.70
CA ALA A 10 34.91 1.96 2.25
C ALA A 10 36.32 1.48 1.90
N SER A 11 36.36 0.29 1.32
CA SER A 11 37.47 -0.44 0.73
C SER A 11 38.10 0.30 -0.46
N GLY A 12 39.41 0.13 -0.65
CA GLY A 12 40.13 0.61 -1.83
C GLY A 12 41.52 -0.01 -1.97
N THR A 13 41.53 -1.31 -2.24
CA THR A 13 42.58 -2.18 -2.79
C THR A 13 43.88 -1.54 -3.32
N SER A 14 45.04 -2.07 -2.91
CA SER A 14 46.10 -2.50 -3.86
C SER A 14 47.09 -3.50 -3.24
N LYS A 15 46.96 -4.75 -3.68
CA LYS A 15 47.96 -5.80 -3.92
C LYS A 15 49.21 -5.89 -3.05
N GLN A 16 49.23 -6.97 -2.27
CA GLN A 16 50.40 -7.66 -1.72
C GLN A 16 51.42 -8.04 -2.80
N TRP A 17 52.69 -7.80 -2.51
CA TRP A 17 53.80 -8.68 -2.90
C TRP A 17 54.59 -9.01 -1.65
N CYS A 18 54.56 -10.29 -1.27
CA CYS A 18 55.38 -10.85 -0.21
C CYS A 18 56.82 -11.01 -0.72
N ARG A 19 57.82 -10.62 0.09
CA ARG A 19 59.05 -11.42 0.25
C ARG A 19 59.54 -11.32 1.69
N SER A 20 59.65 -12.52 2.26
CA SER A 20 60.18 -12.89 3.56
C SER A 20 61.62 -12.41 3.79
N ALA A 21 61.89 -11.90 4.99
CA ALA A 21 63.18 -12.00 5.63
C ALA A 21 62.98 -12.06 7.15
N LEU A 22 63.67 -13.01 7.75
CA LEU A 22 63.64 -13.42 9.14
C LEU A 22 64.43 -12.48 10.05
N PHE A 23 64.04 -12.48 11.33
CA PHE A 23 64.80 -12.13 12.54
C PHE A 23 65.43 -10.72 12.64
N VAL A 24 65.05 -9.99 13.69
CA VAL A 24 65.81 -9.88 14.96
C VAL A 24 65.03 -8.95 15.88
N SER A 25 64.72 -9.45 17.07
CA SER A 25 64.19 -8.69 18.19
C SER A 25 65.26 -7.77 18.76
N SER A 26 65.00 -6.46 18.81
CA SER A 26 65.50 -5.57 19.87
C SER A 26 64.66 -4.29 19.95
N PRO A 27 64.49 -3.72 21.15
CA PRO A 27 63.42 -2.78 21.47
C PRO A 27 63.86 -1.31 21.30
N LEU A 28 62.87 -0.41 21.26
CA LEU A 28 63.01 1.05 21.27
C LEU A 28 63.46 1.70 19.94
N LEU A 29 62.58 1.63 18.93
CA LEU A 29 62.52 2.69 17.91
C LEU A 29 61.23 3.48 18.14
N LEU A 30 61.36 4.62 18.81
CA LEU A 30 60.42 5.73 18.64
C LEU A 30 60.44 6.08 17.15
N THR A 31 59.47 5.57 16.41
CA THR A 31 59.19 6.01 15.05
C THR A 31 58.59 7.41 15.14
N VAL A 32 59.47 8.40 15.28
CA VAL A 32 59.12 9.80 15.01
C VAL A 32 58.74 9.83 13.53
N ARG A 33 57.45 9.72 13.23
CA ARG A 33 56.92 10.04 11.91
C ARG A 33 57.29 11.49 11.67
N GLY A 34 58.36 11.71 10.89
CA GLY A 34 58.73 13.04 10.43
C GLY A 34 57.56 13.59 9.63
N TYR A 35 56.80 14.50 10.24
CA TYR A 35 55.83 15.27 9.49
C TYR A 35 56.61 16.11 8.49
N PHE A 36 56.38 15.87 7.20
CA PHE A 36 56.91 16.74 6.16
C PHE A 36 56.36 18.15 6.39
N ARG A 37 57.21 19.04 6.92
CA ARG A 37 56.93 20.47 6.94
C ARG A 37 57.42 21.01 5.60
N PRO A 38 56.54 21.50 4.72
CA PRO A 38 56.99 22.11 3.49
C PRO A 38 57.87 23.31 3.83
N ASP A 39 59.02 23.41 3.16
CA ASP A 39 59.92 24.53 3.36
C ASP A 39 59.21 25.86 3.08
N PRO A 40 59.38 26.87 3.94
CA PRO A 40 58.69 28.15 3.81
C PRO A 40 59.12 28.96 2.57
N GLY A 41 60.11 28.49 1.81
CA GLY A 41 60.64 29.16 0.62
C GLY A 41 61.37 30.47 0.94
N THR A 42 61.87 31.12 -0.12
CA THR A 42 62.49 32.45 -0.05
C THR A 42 61.45 33.54 0.26
N LEU A 43 61.91 34.71 0.72
CA LEU A 43 61.04 35.85 1.05
C LEU A 43 60.21 36.29 -0.17
N GLU A 44 60.82 36.36 -1.35
CA GLU A 44 60.13 36.68 -2.60
C GLU A 44 59.03 35.67 -2.93
N GLN A 45 59.29 34.37 -2.77
CA GLN A 45 58.27 33.34 -2.98
C GLN A 45 57.11 33.48 -2.00
N ARG A 46 57.37 33.89 -0.75
CA ARG A 46 56.30 34.14 0.24
C ARG A 46 55.47 35.37 -0.11
N LEU A 47 56.12 36.45 -0.53
CA LEU A 47 55.44 37.66 -0.99
C LEU A 47 54.59 37.38 -2.23
N PHE A 48 55.16 36.67 -3.21
CA PHE A 48 54.45 36.24 -4.41
C PHE A 48 53.25 35.37 -4.04
N ARG A 49 53.41 34.37 -3.17
CA ARG A 49 52.30 33.53 -2.68
C ARG A 49 51.25 34.33 -1.93
N ALA A 50 51.62 35.38 -1.20
CA ALA A 50 50.69 36.23 -0.46
C ALA A 50 49.86 37.11 -1.39
N VAL A 51 50.50 37.71 -2.40
CA VAL A 51 49.85 38.56 -3.41
C VAL A 51 49.00 37.73 -4.38
N THR A 52 49.42 36.49 -4.69
CA THR A 52 48.69 35.58 -5.59
C THR A 52 47.60 34.76 -4.91
N LYS A 53 47.34 34.95 -3.61
CA LYS A 53 46.17 34.31 -2.97
C LYS A 53 44.91 34.79 -3.69
N PRO A 54 44.07 33.88 -4.21
CA PRO A 54 42.86 34.30 -4.90
C PRO A 54 41.94 35.01 -3.91
N VAL A 55 41.49 36.22 -4.27
CA VAL A 55 40.46 36.95 -3.53
C VAL A 55 39.12 36.32 -3.90
N ILE A 56 38.67 35.36 -3.08
CA ILE A 56 37.36 34.74 -3.25
C ILE A 56 36.31 35.76 -2.80
N SER A 57 35.38 36.10 -3.69
CA SER A 57 34.27 36.99 -3.34
C SER A 57 33.42 36.36 -2.23
N PRO A 58 32.98 37.14 -1.22
CA PRO A 58 32.16 36.61 -0.14
C PRO A 58 30.84 36.08 -0.70
N VAL A 59 30.50 34.85 -0.36
CA VAL A 59 29.25 34.23 -0.81
C VAL A 59 28.08 34.91 -0.08
N THR A 60 27.20 35.56 -0.82
CA THR A 60 26.05 36.33 -0.28
C THR A 60 24.98 35.49 0.40
N LEU A 61 24.96 34.18 0.18
CA LEU A 61 23.95 33.26 0.72
C LEU A 61 24.62 32.01 1.25
N SER A 62 24.22 31.58 2.44
CA SER A 62 24.63 30.29 2.97
C SER A 62 24.22 29.16 2.01
N PRO A 63 25.01 28.09 1.88
CA PRO A 63 24.61 26.90 1.12
C PRO A 63 23.25 26.34 1.54
N ALA A 64 22.89 26.45 2.84
CA ALA A 64 21.58 26.04 3.36
C ALA A 64 20.45 26.90 2.78
N ASP A 65 20.61 28.23 2.77
CA ASP A 65 19.60 29.15 2.24
C ASP A 65 19.37 28.95 0.75
N ARG A 66 20.45 28.68 -0.01
CA ARG A 66 20.36 28.33 -1.43
C ARG A 66 19.55 27.05 -1.65
N ARG A 67 19.67 26.08 -0.76
CA ARG A 67 18.90 24.83 -0.83
C ARG A 67 17.42 25.10 -0.58
N ILE A 68 17.10 25.84 0.47
CA ILE A 68 15.72 26.22 0.82
C ILE A 68 15.06 26.98 -0.34
N ARG A 69 15.74 27.98 -0.91
CA ARG A 69 15.21 28.74 -2.06
C ARG A 69 14.95 27.86 -3.28
N ARG A 70 15.85 26.94 -3.62
CA ARG A 70 15.62 25.98 -4.71
C ARG A 70 14.45 25.06 -4.44
N GLU A 71 14.26 24.62 -3.19
CA GLU A 71 13.12 23.80 -2.79
C GLU A 71 11.79 24.58 -2.91
N GLN A 72 11.77 25.85 -2.49
CA GLN A 72 10.63 26.76 -2.67
C GLN A 72 10.31 27.01 -4.15
N GLU A 73 11.30 27.34 -4.97
CA GLU A 73 11.12 27.54 -6.41
C GLU A 73 10.56 26.29 -7.09
N LYS A 74 11.05 25.11 -6.70
CA LYS A 74 10.54 23.82 -7.20
C LYS A 74 9.09 23.59 -6.78
N ALA A 75 8.72 23.92 -5.54
CA ALA A 75 7.34 23.82 -5.06
C ALA A 75 6.40 24.73 -5.86
N ILE A 76 6.78 26.01 -6.02
CA ILE A 76 6.01 27.00 -6.80
C ILE A 76 5.85 26.53 -8.25
N ARG A 77 6.92 26.03 -8.88
CA ARG A 77 6.86 25.50 -10.25
C ARG A 77 5.98 24.25 -10.36
N ALA A 78 5.98 23.38 -9.34
CA ALA A 78 5.17 22.18 -9.32
C ALA A 78 3.67 22.48 -9.10
N GLU A 79 3.36 23.54 -8.35
CA GLU A 79 2.00 24.02 -8.14
C GLU A 79 1.45 24.71 -9.39
N ASN A 80 2.24 25.60 -10.00
CA ASN A 80 1.84 26.40 -11.16
C ASN A 80 1.91 25.66 -12.50
N ASN A 81 2.12 24.33 -12.51
CA ASN A 81 2.24 23.58 -13.75
C ASN A 81 0.86 23.36 -14.41
N PRO A 82 0.61 23.86 -15.64
CA PRO A 82 -0.66 23.67 -16.34
C PRO A 82 -0.97 22.18 -16.61
N TYR A 83 0.07 21.35 -16.76
CA TYR A 83 -0.10 19.90 -16.92
C TYR A 83 -0.78 19.24 -15.72
N ARG A 84 -0.60 19.80 -14.51
CA ARG A 84 -1.28 19.30 -13.31
C ARG A 84 -2.79 19.44 -13.43
N ARG A 85 -3.29 20.59 -13.91
CA ARG A 85 -4.72 20.83 -14.14
C ARG A 85 -5.29 19.83 -15.14
N PHE A 86 -4.60 19.63 -16.26
CA PHE A 86 -4.97 18.60 -17.24
C PHE A 86 -5.05 17.19 -16.63
N LEU A 87 -4.10 16.83 -15.76
CA LEU A 87 -4.14 15.54 -15.07
C LEU A 87 -5.28 15.42 -14.06
N VAL A 88 -5.64 16.51 -13.37
CA VAL A 88 -6.80 16.55 -12.46
C VAL A 88 -8.09 16.34 -13.24
N ASP A 89 -8.28 17.05 -14.35
CA ASP A 89 -9.47 16.92 -15.20
C ASP A 89 -9.57 15.52 -15.79
N ARG A 90 -8.46 15.00 -16.30
CA ARG A 90 -8.38 13.63 -16.79
C ARG A 90 -8.66 12.60 -15.69
N ALA A 91 -8.17 12.82 -14.48
CA ALA A 91 -8.48 11.93 -13.35
C ALA A 91 -9.97 11.95 -12.99
N ARG A 92 -10.65 13.10 -13.09
CA ARG A 92 -12.11 13.17 -12.88
C ARG A 92 -12.88 12.31 -13.86
N GLU A 93 -12.54 12.39 -15.15
CA GLU A 93 -13.20 11.62 -16.20
C GLU A 93 -12.79 10.13 -16.19
N ASP A 94 -11.48 9.86 -16.28
CA ASP A 94 -10.95 8.51 -16.46
C ASP A 94 -11.00 7.68 -15.18
N PHE A 95 -10.77 8.28 -14.01
CA PHE A 95 -10.76 7.53 -12.75
C PHE A 95 -12.15 7.56 -12.11
N PHE A 96 -12.67 8.73 -11.75
CA PHE A 96 -13.92 8.83 -11.00
C PHE A 96 -15.17 8.60 -11.86
N GLY A 97 -15.15 9.01 -13.13
CA GLY A 97 -16.22 8.72 -14.09
C GLY A 97 -16.35 7.24 -14.42
N LYS A 98 -15.24 6.50 -14.49
CA LYS A 98 -15.26 5.04 -14.68
C LYS A 98 -15.45 4.26 -13.38
N ALA A 99 -15.07 4.82 -12.24
CA ALA A 99 -15.28 4.22 -10.91
C ALA A 99 -16.76 4.23 -10.49
N SER A 100 -17.57 5.14 -11.03
CA SER A 100 -18.96 5.26 -10.62
C SER A 100 -19.77 4.02 -10.96
N GLY A 101 -20.32 3.37 -9.94
CA GLY A 101 -21.09 2.13 -10.09
C GLY A 101 -20.26 0.89 -10.35
N ARG A 102 -18.93 0.95 -10.14
CA ARG A 102 -18.00 -0.15 -10.38
C ARG A 102 -17.28 -0.59 -9.11
N LEU A 103 -16.66 -1.76 -9.18
CA LEU A 103 -15.77 -2.27 -8.14
C LEU A 103 -14.41 -1.56 -8.25
N LEU A 104 -13.97 -0.97 -7.16
CA LEU A 104 -12.64 -0.38 -7.02
C LEU A 104 -11.93 -1.01 -5.83
N LEU A 105 -10.80 -1.68 -6.05
CA LEU A 105 -9.96 -2.20 -4.98
C LEU A 105 -8.69 -1.37 -4.86
N VAL A 106 -8.34 -1.00 -3.63
CA VAL A 106 -7.11 -0.27 -3.31
C VAL A 106 -6.09 -1.27 -2.79
N LEU A 107 -4.99 -1.38 -3.52
CA LEU A 107 -3.90 -2.30 -3.25
C LEU A 107 -2.64 -1.50 -2.94
N GLN A 108 -1.92 -1.92 -1.91
CA GLN A 108 -0.59 -1.41 -1.61
C GLN A 108 0.44 -2.47 -2.05
N PRO A 109 1.13 -2.25 -3.19
CA PRO A 109 2.30 -3.05 -3.53
C PRO A 109 3.43 -2.85 -2.52
N LEU A 110 3.96 -3.96 -2.03
CA LEU A 110 5.24 -4.03 -1.33
C LEU A 110 6.39 -4.13 -2.34
N TYR A 111 7.61 -4.38 -1.85
CA TYR A 111 8.77 -4.62 -2.70
C TYR A 111 8.54 -5.85 -3.58
N HIS A 112 8.57 -5.65 -4.90
CA HIS A 112 8.33 -6.70 -5.90
C HIS A 112 9.15 -6.44 -7.16
N THR A 113 9.36 -7.50 -7.93
CA THR A 113 9.99 -7.39 -9.26
C THR A 113 8.92 -7.10 -10.31
N LYS A 114 9.22 -6.26 -11.31
CA LYS A 114 8.29 -5.95 -12.40
C LYS A 114 7.72 -7.21 -13.09
N ARG A 115 8.54 -8.25 -13.25
CA ARG A 115 8.15 -9.54 -13.86
C ARG A 115 6.99 -10.22 -13.11
N GLU A 116 7.04 -10.19 -11.78
CA GLU A 116 6.02 -10.79 -10.92
C GLU A 116 4.70 -10.03 -11.02
N LEU A 117 4.76 -8.69 -10.98
CA LEU A 117 3.58 -7.85 -11.11
C LEU A 117 2.94 -7.98 -12.50
N THR A 118 3.73 -8.11 -13.57
CA THR A 118 3.20 -8.34 -14.91
C THR A 118 2.43 -9.65 -15.00
N ALA A 119 2.91 -10.73 -14.38
CA ALA A 119 2.19 -12.01 -14.36
C ALA A 119 0.85 -11.89 -13.63
N VAL A 120 0.81 -11.19 -12.50
CA VAL A 120 -0.43 -10.92 -11.75
C VAL A 120 -1.38 -10.05 -12.56
N ARG A 121 -0.84 -9.01 -13.23
CA ARG A 121 -1.61 -8.12 -14.11
C ARG A 121 -2.26 -8.88 -15.26
N ASN A 122 -1.55 -9.83 -15.86
CA ASN A 122 -2.12 -10.66 -16.93
C ASN A 122 -3.25 -11.56 -16.39
N LYS A 123 -3.07 -12.18 -15.22
CA LYS A 123 -4.11 -13.00 -14.57
C LYS A 123 -5.36 -12.21 -14.20
N LEU A 124 -5.20 -10.96 -13.81
CA LEU A 124 -6.33 -10.07 -13.49
C LEU A 124 -7.01 -9.57 -14.76
N PHE A 125 -6.22 -9.27 -15.81
CA PHE A 125 -6.75 -8.83 -17.09
C PHE A 125 -7.62 -9.89 -17.77
N THR A 126 -7.25 -11.17 -17.70
CA THR A 126 -8.09 -12.27 -18.21
C THR A 126 -9.43 -12.41 -17.48
N LYS A 127 -9.59 -11.77 -16.31
CA LYS A 127 -10.83 -11.70 -15.53
C LYS A 127 -11.52 -10.33 -15.65
N ASN A 128 -11.18 -9.54 -16.67
CA ASN A 128 -11.70 -8.19 -16.92
C ASN A 128 -11.39 -7.16 -15.82
N LEU A 129 -10.37 -7.43 -15.00
CA LEU A 129 -9.94 -6.50 -13.96
C LEU A 129 -8.76 -5.66 -14.48
N VAL A 130 -8.90 -4.34 -14.46
CA VAL A 130 -7.95 -3.41 -15.07
C VAL A 130 -7.29 -2.54 -14.00
N PHE A 131 -5.96 -2.51 -14.01
CA PHE A 131 -5.21 -1.55 -13.20
C PHE A 131 -5.23 -0.16 -13.82
N ARG A 132 -5.58 0.82 -13.00
CA ARG A 132 -5.39 2.25 -13.29
C ARG A 132 -4.62 2.87 -12.15
N GLY A 133 -3.72 3.78 -12.48
CA GLY A 133 -2.88 4.45 -11.50
C GLY A 133 -2.78 5.91 -11.86
N PHE A 134 -3.10 6.76 -10.88
CA PHE A 134 -2.81 8.18 -10.91
C PHE A 134 -2.03 8.53 -9.64
N PRO A 135 -1.17 9.56 -9.69
CA PRO A 135 -0.47 10.00 -8.49
C PRO A 135 -1.47 10.51 -7.45
N VAL A 136 -1.23 10.13 -6.20
CA VAL A 136 -2.05 10.46 -5.03
C VAL A 136 -2.42 11.95 -4.91
N PRO A 137 -1.51 12.94 -5.08
CA PRO A 137 -1.88 14.35 -4.95
C PRO A 137 -2.94 14.79 -5.97
N ILE A 138 -2.87 14.26 -7.19
CA ILE A 138 -3.81 14.61 -8.27
C ILE A 138 -5.17 13.96 -8.01
N LEU A 139 -5.19 12.72 -7.53
CA LEU A 139 -6.43 12.07 -7.12
C LEU A 139 -7.11 12.80 -5.96
N ARG A 140 -6.34 13.35 -5.01
CA ARG A 140 -6.87 14.13 -3.89
C ARG A 140 -7.52 15.43 -4.38
N GLU A 141 -6.85 16.16 -5.27
CA GLU A 141 -7.41 17.37 -5.90
C GLU A 141 -8.64 17.06 -6.76
N ALA A 142 -8.61 15.95 -7.49
CA ALA A 142 -9.73 15.51 -8.32
C ALA A 142 -10.93 15.03 -7.49
N ALA A 143 -10.69 14.42 -6.33
CA ALA A 143 -11.72 13.96 -5.41
C ALA A 143 -12.40 15.10 -4.63
N ALA A 144 -11.68 16.20 -4.40
CA ALA A 144 -12.20 17.36 -3.69
C ALA A 144 -13.47 17.92 -4.37
N GLY A 145 -14.54 18.07 -3.58
CA GLY A 145 -15.85 18.53 -4.08
C GLY A 145 -16.66 17.46 -4.83
N THR A 146 -16.21 16.20 -4.85
CA THR A 146 -16.97 15.07 -5.40
C THR A 146 -17.42 14.11 -4.29
N ARG A 147 -18.34 13.20 -4.61
CA ARG A 147 -18.75 12.08 -3.73
C ARG A 147 -17.59 11.20 -3.23
N TRP A 148 -16.43 11.29 -3.87
CA TRP A 148 -15.24 10.49 -3.55
C TRP A 148 -14.32 11.15 -2.52
N GLN A 149 -14.74 12.26 -1.92
CA GLN A 149 -13.95 12.94 -0.88
C GLN A 149 -13.66 12.04 0.33
N LEU A 150 -14.65 11.28 0.81
CA LEU A 150 -14.43 10.31 1.89
C LEU A 150 -13.41 9.24 1.49
N PHE A 151 -13.44 8.80 0.23
CA PHE A 151 -12.48 7.84 -0.29
C PHE A 151 -11.06 8.43 -0.28
N SER A 152 -10.88 9.69 -0.69
CA SER A 152 -9.57 10.34 -0.60
C SER A 152 -9.08 10.46 0.83
N ASP A 153 -9.97 10.78 1.76
CA ASP A 153 -9.59 11.02 3.14
C ASP A 153 -9.16 9.73 3.85
N TYR A 154 -9.72 8.56 3.50
CA TYR A 154 -9.32 7.29 4.13
C TYR A 154 -8.15 6.60 3.42
N PHE A 155 -8.15 6.52 2.09
CA PHE A 155 -7.16 5.71 1.36
C PHE A 155 -5.94 6.48 0.88
N LEU A 156 -6.03 7.81 0.74
CA LEU A 156 -4.97 8.64 0.15
C LEU A 156 -4.15 9.40 1.19
N GLN A 157 -4.22 9.05 2.48
CA GLN A 157 -3.43 9.71 3.53
C GLN A 157 -1.95 9.42 3.39
N THR A 158 -1.60 8.15 3.19
CA THR A 158 -0.22 7.71 3.04
C THR A 158 0.25 7.97 1.61
N SER A 159 1.33 8.74 1.45
CA SER A 159 2.01 8.99 0.17
C SER A 159 2.79 7.74 -0.31
N GLY A 160 2.22 6.56 -0.15
CA GLY A 160 2.75 5.30 -0.66
C GLY A 160 2.33 5.07 -2.11
N PRO A 161 3.02 4.19 -2.85
CA PRO A 161 2.54 3.75 -4.16
C PRO A 161 1.26 2.92 -3.95
N ASN A 162 0.11 3.48 -4.29
CA ASN A 162 -1.17 2.77 -4.29
C ASN A 162 -1.50 2.33 -5.73
N LEU A 163 -1.97 1.10 -5.87
CA LEU A 163 -2.52 0.55 -7.12
C LEU A 163 -4.03 0.44 -6.99
N TYR A 164 -4.74 0.88 -8.02
CA TYR A 164 -6.20 0.78 -8.06
C TYR A 164 -6.61 -0.25 -9.10
N LEU A 165 -7.39 -1.23 -8.67
CA LEU A 165 -7.94 -2.26 -9.52
C LEU A 165 -9.41 -1.95 -9.78
N PHE A 166 -9.78 -1.87 -11.05
CA PHE A 166 -11.14 -1.62 -11.50
C PHE A 166 -11.76 -2.91 -12.02
N GLY A 167 -13.03 -3.14 -11.67
CA GLY A 167 -13.85 -4.23 -12.18
C GLY A 167 -15.32 -3.82 -12.22
N ASP A 168 -16.15 -4.70 -12.73
CA ASP A 168 -17.60 -4.54 -12.60
C ASP A 168 -18.00 -4.86 -11.15
N ALA A 169 -19.15 -4.33 -10.72
CA ALA A 169 -19.67 -4.51 -9.37
C ALA A 169 -20.21 -5.93 -9.09
N ASN A 170 -19.71 -6.95 -9.78
CA ASN A 170 -20.15 -8.32 -9.61
C ASN A 170 -19.37 -9.00 -8.46
N PRO A 171 -20.03 -9.71 -7.54
CA PRO A 171 -19.34 -10.35 -6.41
C PRO A 171 -18.42 -11.50 -6.87
N THR A 172 -18.71 -12.13 -8.00
CA THR A 172 -17.85 -13.16 -8.63
C THR A 172 -16.49 -12.60 -9.05
N GLN A 173 -16.47 -11.40 -9.64
CA GLN A 173 -15.22 -10.72 -10.02
C GLN A 173 -14.41 -10.33 -8.78
N CYS A 174 -15.08 -9.86 -7.73
CA CYS A 174 -14.44 -9.60 -6.43
C CYS A 174 -13.79 -10.86 -5.86
N GLN A 175 -14.49 -12.00 -5.91
CA GLN A 175 -13.96 -13.29 -5.46
C GLN A 175 -12.71 -13.71 -6.25
N HIS A 176 -12.73 -13.60 -7.58
CA HIS A 176 -11.57 -13.89 -8.40
C HIS A 176 -10.39 -12.97 -8.09
N ALA A 177 -10.64 -11.68 -7.90
CA ALA A 177 -9.62 -10.71 -7.52
C ALA A 177 -8.98 -11.11 -6.18
N LEU A 178 -9.79 -11.39 -5.15
CA LEU A 178 -9.30 -11.75 -3.82
C LEU A 178 -8.50 -13.04 -3.83
N ARG A 179 -8.93 -14.07 -4.58
CA ARG A 179 -8.15 -15.32 -4.72
C ARG A 179 -6.78 -15.05 -5.32
N ILE A 180 -6.70 -14.23 -6.37
CA ILE A 180 -5.42 -13.88 -7.00
C ILE A 180 -4.55 -13.05 -6.03
N ILE A 181 -5.12 -12.07 -5.33
CA ILE A 181 -4.39 -11.24 -4.36
C ILE A 181 -3.86 -12.08 -3.20
N GLN A 182 -4.67 -13.00 -2.64
CA GLN A 182 -4.27 -13.87 -1.54
C GLN A 182 -3.13 -14.83 -1.90
N THR A 183 -3.00 -15.20 -3.18
CA THR A 183 -1.85 -16.01 -3.64
C THR A 183 -0.55 -15.22 -3.75
N VAL A 184 -0.61 -13.89 -3.69
CA VAL A 184 0.52 -13.01 -3.94
C VAL A 184 0.92 -12.30 -2.64
N PRO A 185 2.07 -12.62 -2.02
CA PRO A 185 2.42 -12.08 -0.70
C PRO A 185 2.79 -10.59 -0.72
N PHE A 186 3.14 -10.04 -1.89
CA PHE A 186 3.57 -8.64 -2.00
C PHE A 186 2.43 -7.65 -2.29
N LEU A 187 1.18 -8.12 -2.45
CA LEU A 187 0.02 -7.25 -2.67
C LEU A 187 -0.86 -7.23 -1.43
N LEU A 188 -0.86 -6.10 -0.72
CA LEU A 188 -1.74 -5.90 0.43
C LEU A 188 -3.03 -5.23 -0.01
N LEU A 189 -4.17 -5.83 0.34
CA LEU A 189 -5.48 -5.22 0.16
C LEU A 189 -5.77 -4.29 1.34
N LEU A 190 -5.87 -2.98 1.08
CA LEU A 190 -6.27 -2.01 2.09
C LEU A 190 -7.80 -1.98 2.26
N GLY A 191 -8.51 -2.05 1.14
CA GLY A 191 -9.96 -1.98 1.10
C GLY A 191 -10.43 -1.67 -0.31
N GLY A 192 -11.66 -1.19 -0.42
CA GLY A 192 -12.22 -0.87 -1.72
C GLY A 192 -13.54 -0.14 -1.64
N VAL A 193 -14.10 0.14 -2.81
CA VAL A 193 -15.43 0.70 -2.98
C VAL A 193 -16.22 -0.22 -3.89
N VAL A 194 -17.44 -0.53 -3.49
CA VAL A 194 -18.43 -1.29 -4.27
C VAL A 194 -19.66 -0.42 -4.38
N GLU A 195 -20.10 -0.09 -5.60
CA GLU A 195 -21.36 0.65 -5.85
C GLU A 195 -21.54 1.85 -4.90
N TYR A 196 -20.49 2.66 -4.74
CA TYR A 196 -20.43 3.85 -3.86
C TYR A 196 -20.24 3.62 -2.36
N ARG A 197 -20.23 2.37 -1.89
CA ARG A 197 -19.96 2.05 -0.50
C ARG A 197 -18.49 1.71 -0.29
N ILE A 198 -17.84 2.42 0.62
CA ILE A 198 -16.49 2.09 1.08
C ILE A 198 -16.56 0.85 1.96
N LEU A 199 -15.75 -0.16 1.64
CA LEU A 199 -15.65 -1.43 2.35
C LEU A 199 -14.22 -1.69 2.81
N THR A 200 -14.11 -2.24 4.03
CA THR A 200 -12.85 -2.76 4.55
C THR A 200 -12.50 -4.12 3.93
N ALA A 201 -11.25 -4.56 4.05
CA ALA A 201 -10.83 -5.87 3.55
C ALA A 201 -11.70 -7.04 4.05
N ASN A 202 -12.10 -7.02 5.33
CA ASN A 202 -12.99 -8.04 5.90
C ASN A 202 -14.39 -8.00 5.30
N GLN A 203 -14.92 -6.80 5.05
CA GLN A 203 -16.21 -6.63 4.41
C GLN A 203 -16.18 -7.05 2.94
N LEU A 204 -15.08 -6.80 2.23
CA LEU A 204 -14.87 -7.30 0.88
C LEU A 204 -14.82 -8.83 0.81
N GLN A 205 -14.20 -9.48 1.80
CA GLN A 205 -14.23 -10.95 1.88
C GLN A 205 -15.65 -11.47 2.11
N LYS A 206 -16.46 -10.81 2.94
CA LYS A 206 -17.88 -11.15 3.12
C LYS A 206 -18.65 -10.96 1.82
N TYR A 207 -18.43 -9.84 1.13
CA TYR A 207 -19.05 -9.55 -0.15
C TYR A 207 -18.68 -10.59 -1.23
N ALA A 208 -17.42 -11.01 -1.28
CA ALA A 208 -17.00 -12.07 -2.19
C ALA A 208 -17.63 -13.44 -1.87
N LYS A 209 -17.99 -13.72 -0.62
CA LYS A 209 -18.70 -14.95 -0.25
C LYS A 209 -20.15 -14.96 -0.75
N LEU A 210 -20.80 -13.80 -0.87
CA LEU A 210 -22.16 -13.70 -1.41
C LEU A 210 -22.27 -14.26 -2.83
N SER A 211 -21.18 -14.24 -3.61
CA SER A 211 -21.16 -14.90 -4.94
C SER A 211 -21.36 -16.41 -4.89
N ILE A 212 -20.95 -17.06 -3.80
CA ILE A 212 -21.11 -18.51 -3.60
C ILE A 212 -22.55 -18.82 -3.21
N ASP A 213 -23.17 -17.92 -2.45
CA ASP A 213 -24.49 -18.12 -1.87
C ASP A 213 -25.65 -17.83 -2.86
N GLY A 214 -25.34 -17.50 -4.12
CA GLY A 214 -26.33 -17.23 -5.17
C GLY A 214 -26.52 -15.75 -5.49
N ASP A 215 -25.57 -14.88 -5.13
CA ASP A 215 -25.64 -13.43 -5.34
C ASP A 215 -26.89 -12.83 -4.66
N LEU A 216 -27.47 -11.76 -5.23
CA LEU A 216 -28.70 -11.13 -4.75
C LEU A 216 -29.87 -12.13 -4.63
N GLU A 217 -30.00 -13.08 -5.56
CA GLU A 217 -31.04 -14.12 -5.52
C GLU A 217 -30.84 -15.06 -4.33
N GLY A 218 -29.58 -15.37 -4.01
CA GLY A 218 -29.19 -16.08 -2.80
C GLY A 218 -29.64 -15.39 -1.53
N ALA A 219 -29.41 -14.07 -1.43
CA ALA A 219 -29.87 -13.30 -0.29
C ALA A 219 -31.41 -13.24 -0.22
N GLN A 220 -32.09 -13.10 -1.36
CA GLN A 220 -33.55 -13.11 -1.41
C GLN A 220 -34.15 -14.46 -0.99
N THR A 221 -33.56 -15.57 -1.45
CA THR A 221 -34.00 -16.92 -1.06
C THR A 221 -33.71 -17.22 0.41
N GLN A 222 -32.60 -16.74 0.97
CA GLN A 222 -32.34 -16.82 2.41
C GLN A 222 -33.40 -16.07 3.21
N LEU A 223 -33.78 -14.87 2.79
CA LEU A 223 -34.85 -14.11 3.46
C LEU A 223 -36.19 -14.85 3.39
N ILE A 224 -36.57 -15.34 2.20
CA ILE A 224 -37.78 -16.16 2.04
C ILE A 224 -37.71 -17.42 2.92
N GLY A 225 -36.56 -18.10 2.94
CA GLY A 225 -36.34 -19.27 3.78
C GLY A 225 -36.45 -18.98 5.28
N THR A 226 -35.96 -17.83 5.75
CA THR A 226 -36.14 -17.43 7.16
C THR A 226 -37.60 -17.14 7.51
N LEU A 227 -38.34 -16.53 6.58
CA LEU A 227 -39.77 -16.29 6.73
C LEU A 227 -40.55 -17.61 6.76
N GLU A 228 -40.28 -18.53 5.82
CA GLU A 228 -40.87 -19.86 5.81
C GLU A 228 -40.53 -20.66 7.07
N ASN A 229 -39.30 -20.60 7.55
CA ASN A 229 -38.91 -21.29 8.78
C ASN A 229 -39.64 -20.74 10.00
N SER A 230 -39.83 -19.42 10.09
CA SER A 230 -40.61 -18.82 11.17
C SER A 230 -42.09 -19.25 11.11
N PHE A 231 -42.67 -19.34 9.91
CA PHE A 231 -44.02 -19.83 9.71
C PHE A 231 -44.15 -21.31 10.05
N ARG A 232 -43.19 -22.15 9.64
CA ARG A 232 -43.13 -23.57 9.98
C ARG A 232 -42.99 -23.79 11.49
N GLN A 233 -42.22 -22.96 12.19
CA GLN A 233 -42.13 -23.03 13.66
C GLN A 233 -43.48 -22.77 14.32
N LEU A 234 -44.21 -21.74 13.88
CA LEU A 234 -45.56 -21.43 14.36
C LEU A 234 -46.54 -22.55 14.04
N GLN A 235 -46.51 -23.05 12.79
CA GLN A 235 -47.34 -24.17 12.37
C GLN A 235 -47.05 -25.40 13.21
N ASN A 236 -45.79 -25.71 13.48
CA ASN A 236 -45.38 -26.84 14.32
C ASN A 236 -45.84 -26.68 15.77
N THR A 237 -45.82 -25.49 16.36
CA THR A 237 -46.38 -25.29 17.71
C THR A 237 -47.89 -25.49 17.75
N LEU A 238 -48.63 -24.99 16.75
CA LEU A 238 -50.07 -25.20 16.68
C LEU A 238 -50.45 -26.67 16.42
N THR A 239 -49.79 -27.32 15.47
CA THR A 239 -50.06 -28.73 15.15
C THR A 239 -49.64 -29.66 16.26
N ARG A 240 -48.56 -29.35 17.00
CA ARG A 240 -48.11 -30.17 18.14
C ARG A 240 -49.19 -30.31 19.22
N HIS A 241 -49.89 -29.22 19.55
CA HIS A 241 -51.00 -29.29 20.51
C HIS A 241 -52.16 -30.15 19.99
N GLN A 242 -52.46 -30.08 18.69
CA GLN A 242 -53.50 -30.92 18.07
C GLN A 242 -53.09 -32.40 18.06
N THR A 243 -51.83 -32.70 17.72
CA THR A 243 -51.33 -34.07 17.70
C THR A 243 -51.28 -34.69 19.10
N ASP A 244 -50.92 -33.90 20.13
CA ASP A 244 -50.88 -34.38 21.51
C ASP A 244 -52.28 -34.74 22.03
N LEU A 245 -53.30 -33.92 21.71
CA LEU A 245 -54.69 -34.23 22.07
C LEU A 245 -55.21 -35.48 21.36
N VAL A 246 -54.98 -35.61 20.06
CA VAL A 246 -55.40 -36.79 19.29
C VAL A 246 -54.70 -38.05 19.82
N PHE A 247 -53.42 -37.94 20.17
CA PHE A 247 -52.65 -39.04 20.75
C PHE A 247 -53.19 -39.44 22.13
N GLY A 248 -53.46 -38.47 23.01
CA GLY A 248 -54.05 -38.72 24.32
C GLY A 248 -55.44 -39.37 24.24
N LEU A 249 -56.30 -38.91 23.34
CA LEU A 249 -57.60 -39.52 23.10
C LEU A 249 -57.49 -40.96 22.59
N ARG A 250 -56.56 -41.23 21.68
CA ARG A 250 -56.30 -42.60 21.20
C ARG A 250 -55.80 -43.53 22.30
N GLN A 251 -55.00 -43.03 23.23
CA GLN A 251 -54.56 -43.83 24.38
C GLN A 251 -55.72 -44.17 25.32
N LEU A 252 -56.66 -43.24 25.55
CA LEU A 252 -57.84 -43.50 26.35
C LEU A 252 -58.77 -44.53 25.71
N THR A 253 -58.97 -44.47 24.39
CA THR A 253 -59.78 -45.48 23.69
C THR A 253 -59.15 -46.87 23.79
N LEU A 254 -57.83 -46.97 23.61
CA LEU A 254 -57.12 -48.25 23.75
C LEU A 254 -57.16 -48.80 25.18
N ALA A 255 -57.06 -47.93 26.20
CA ALA A 255 -57.15 -48.34 27.59
C ALA A 255 -58.56 -48.82 27.98
N ASN A 256 -59.61 -48.26 27.38
CA ASN A 256 -61.00 -48.70 27.58
C ASN A 256 -61.32 -50.03 26.90
N GLU A 257 -60.62 -50.38 25.82
CA GLU A 257 -60.80 -51.67 25.13
C GLU A 257 -60.11 -52.84 25.87
N THR A 258 -59.22 -52.54 26.82
CA THR A 258 -58.49 -53.55 27.61
C THR A 258 -59.10 -53.86 28.99
N ASN A 259 -60.22 -53.21 29.36
CA ASN A 259 -61.00 -53.51 30.56
C ASN A 259 -62.31 -54.22 30.18
#